data_AF-R9PFX6-F1
#
_entry.id   AF-R9PFX6-F1
#
_cell.length_a   1.000
_cell.length_b   1.000
_cell.length_c   1.000
_cell.angle_alpha   90.00
_cell.angle_beta   90.00
_cell.angle_gamma   90.00
#
_symmetry.space_group_name_H-M   'P 1'
#
loop_
_entity.id
_entity.type
_entity.pdbx_description
1 polymer ?
#
loop_
_entity_poly.entity_id
_entity_poly.type
_entity_poly.pdbx_seq_one_letter_code
_entity_poly.pdbx_strand_id
1 'polypeptide(L)'
;MGVASSSATQLQCLGTEPFWGLDVEGGVIQYSDIDDNITMFELKEKLASINHTNRWIIQGADSKEGKITISLSKTEQCSDDMSDFAYEYDVTFAMGENAYSGCCNRIKN
;
A
#
# COMPACT_ATOMS: atom_id res chain seq x y z
N MET A 1 -17.04 27.36 9.20
CA MET A 1 -16.47 26.78 7.97
C MET A 1 -15.91 25.43 8.35
N GLY A 2 -16.61 24.35 8.02
CA GLY A 2 -16.22 23.00 8.44
C GLY A 2 -15.08 22.47 7.58
N VAL A 3 -14.01 22.03 8.23
CA VAL A 3 -12.97 21.24 7.55
C VAL A 3 -13.48 19.81 7.43
N ALA A 4 -13.51 19.31 6.20
CA ALA A 4 -13.88 17.96 5.88
C ALA A 4 -13.00 16.98 6.67
N SER A 5 -13.60 16.13 7.50
CA SER A 5 -12.96 14.87 7.90
C SER A 5 -12.79 14.03 6.65
N SER A 6 -11.64 14.16 5.98
CA SER A 6 -11.21 13.13 5.05
C SER A 6 -11.03 11.87 5.87
N SER A 7 -11.89 10.88 5.67
CA SER A 7 -11.64 9.49 6.10
C SER A 7 -10.43 8.98 5.30
N ALA A 8 -9.24 9.47 5.64
CA ALA A 8 -7.99 9.00 5.10
C ALA A 8 -7.87 7.57 5.63
N THR A 9 -8.22 6.61 4.78
CA THR A 9 -7.87 5.22 5.06
C THR A 9 -6.35 5.16 5.02
N GLN A 10 -5.75 5.07 6.19
CA GLN A 10 -4.34 4.82 6.40
C GLN A 10 -4.11 3.32 6.20
N LEU A 11 -3.36 2.98 5.18
CA LEU A 11 -2.94 1.60 4.88
C LEU A 11 -1.44 1.52 5.13
N GLN A 12 -1.02 0.60 5.99
CA GLN A 12 0.38 0.31 6.26
C GLN A 12 0.69 -1.10 5.78
N CYS A 13 1.72 -1.21 4.96
CA CYS A 13 2.16 -2.44 4.32
C CYS A 13 3.63 -2.68 4.62
N LEU A 14 4.00 -3.96 4.65
CA LEU A 14 5.37 -4.41 4.81
C LEU A 14 5.61 -5.67 3.98
N GLY A 15 6.86 -5.89 3.62
CA GLY A 15 7.31 -7.15 3.04
C GLY A 15 8.65 -7.58 3.63
N THR A 16 8.86 -8.88 3.60
CA THR A 16 10.08 -9.54 4.07
C THR A 16 10.97 -9.88 2.88
N GLU A 17 12.22 -9.43 2.95
CA GLU A 17 13.34 -9.66 2.02
C GLU A 17 13.10 -9.46 0.50
N PRO A 18 13.62 -8.37 -0.10
CA PRO A 18 14.23 -7.23 0.58
C PRO A 18 13.21 -6.59 1.52
N PHE A 19 13.65 -6.13 2.70
CA PHE A 19 12.74 -5.45 3.62
C PHE A 19 12.28 -4.13 2.99
N TRP A 20 10.99 -3.86 3.08
CA TRP A 20 10.39 -2.61 2.63
C TRP A 20 9.13 -2.28 3.42
N GLY A 21 8.78 -1.00 3.43
CA GLY A 21 7.54 -0.45 3.97
C GLY A 21 6.78 0.34 2.90
N LEU A 22 5.45 0.31 2.98
CA LEU A 22 4.59 1.15 2.14
C LEU A 22 3.40 1.68 2.92
N ASP A 23 3.28 3.00 2.99
CA ASP A 23 2.19 3.69 3.67
C ASP A 23 1.34 4.47 2.66
N VAL A 24 0.02 4.35 2.75
CA VAL A 24 -0.93 5.14 1.95
C VAL A 24 -1.78 5.98 2.88
N GLU A 25 -1.56 7.29 2.89
CA GLU A 25 -2.25 8.23 3.77
C GLU A 25 -2.38 9.61 3.11
N GLY A 26 -3.48 10.32 3.38
CA GLY A 26 -3.57 11.75 3.08
C GLY A 26 -3.44 12.14 1.59
N GLY A 27 -3.60 11.19 0.66
CA GLY A 27 -3.37 11.43 -0.77
C GLY A 27 -1.93 11.20 -1.22
N VAL A 28 -1.11 10.56 -0.41
CA VAL A 28 0.28 10.22 -0.69
C VAL A 28 0.49 8.72 -0.50
N ILE A 29 1.40 8.16 -1.27
CA ILE A 29 1.95 6.82 -1.08
C ILE A 29 3.44 7.01 -0.77
N GLN A 30 3.87 6.56 0.41
CA GLN A 30 5.26 6.56 0.83
C GLN A 30 5.81 5.15 0.74
N TYR A 31 6.89 4.95 0.00
CA TYR A 31 7.67 3.71 -0.02
C TYR A 31 8.98 3.93 0.73
N SER A 32 9.40 2.95 1.53
CA SER A 32 10.70 2.92 2.20
C SER A 32 11.40 1.59 1.95
N ASP A 33 12.68 1.61 1.58
CA ASP A 33 13.49 0.39 1.44
C ASP A 33 14.26 0.04 2.72
N ILE A 34 15.08 -1.01 2.66
CA ILE A 34 15.91 -1.50 3.77
C ILE A 34 16.98 -0.49 4.24
N ASP A 35 17.38 0.43 3.37
CA ASP A 35 18.39 1.45 3.65
C ASP A 35 17.73 2.77 4.11
N ASP A 36 16.44 2.73 4.47
CA ASP A 36 15.59 3.87 4.84
C ASP A 36 15.48 4.96 3.73
N ASN A 37 15.73 4.61 2.46
CA ASN A 37 15.48 5.54 1.37
C ASN A 37 13.97 5.69 1.17
N ILE A 38 13.49 6.93 1.15
CA ILE A 38 12.07 7.24 1.02
C ILE A 38 11.75 7.73 -0.39
N THR A 39 10.76 7.09 -1.00
CA THR A 39 10.15 7.53 -2.25
C THR A 39 8.69 7.91 -2.02
N MET A 40 8.30 9.09 -2.49
CA MET A 40 6.95 9.63 -2.34
C MET A 40 6.25 9.66 -3.69
N PHE A 41 5.02 9.13 -3.76
CA PHE A 41 4.13 9.25 -4.90
C PHE A 41 2.88 10.02 -4.53
N GLU A 42 2.40 10.88 -5.41
CA GLU A 42 1.07 11.46 -5.29
C GLU A 42 0.04 10.40 -5.65
N LEU A 43 -0.93 10.16 -4.76
CA LEU A 43 -2.04 9.25 -5.01
C LEU A 43 -2.88 9.79 -6.16
N LYS A 44 -3.07 8.98 -7.20
CA LYS A 44 -3.88 9.34 -8.38
C LYS A 44 -5.24 8.68 -8.36
N GLU A 45 -5.27 7.37 -8.13
CA GLU A 45 -6.51 6.60 -8.23
C GLU A 45 -6.62 5.51 -7.16
N LYS A 46 -7.86 5.22 -6.78
CA LYS A 46 -8.26 4.08 -5.95
C LYS A 46 -9.47 3.43 -6.60
N LEU A 47 -9.29 2.24 -7.13
CA LEU A 47 -10.30 1.49 -7.87
C LEU A 47 -10.68 0.24 -7.08
N ALA A 48 -11.96 0.05 -6.81
CA ALA A 48 -12.47 -1.23 -6.33
C ALA A 48 -12.74 -2.16 -7.52
N SER A 49 -12.50 -3.46 -7.35
CA SER A 49 -12.85 -4.43 -8.39
C SER A 49 -14.37 -4.47 -8.59
N ILE A 50 -14.81 -4.43 -9.84
CA ILE A 50 -16.23 -4.47 -10.19
C ILE A 50 -16.90 -5.83 -9.90
N ASN A 51 -16.11 -6.90 -9.86
CA ASN A 51 -16.60 -8.28 -9.73
C ASN A 51 -16.33 -8.87 -8.34
N HIS A 52 -15.51 -8.22 -7.52
CA HIS A 52 -15.12 -8.70 -6.20
C HIS A 52 -15.05 -7.55 -5.20
N THR A 53 -15.66 -7.72 -4.04
CA THR A 53 -15.70 -6.69 -2.99
C THR A 53 -14.44 -6.66 -2.12
N ASN A 54 -13.51 -7.59 -2.34
CA ASN A 54 -12.31 -7.77 -1.54
C ASN A 54 -11.02 -7.45 -2.30
N ARG A 55 -11.08 -6.75 -3.44
CA ARG A 55 -9.90 -6.43 -4.25
C ARG A 55 -9.90 -4.98 -4.70
N TRP A 56 -8.74 -4.33 -4.63
CA TRP A 56 -8.55 -2.93 -5.01
C TRP A 56 -7.25 -2.73 -5.77
N ILE A 57 -7.24 -1.73 -6.66
CA ILE A 57 -6.05 -1.20 -7.29
C ILE A 57 -5.84 0.23 -6.81
N ILE A 58 -4.63 0.56 -6.37
CA ILE A 58 -4.22 1.90 -6.00
C ILE A 58 -3.10 2.32 -6.95
N GLN A 59 -3.18 3.53 -7.50
CA GLN A 59 -2.15 4.07 -8.40
C GLN A 59 -1.61 5.38 -7.87
N GLY A 60 -0.30 5.54 -7.98
CA GLY A 60 0.41 6.77 -7.68
C GLY A 60 1.40 7.14 -8.78
N ALA A 61 1.80 8.40 -8.79
CA ALA A 61 2.83 8.88 -9.68
C ALA A 61 3.73 9.92 -9.00
N ASP A 62 5.00 9.92 -9.39
CA ASP A 62 5.99 10.94 -9.06
C ASP A 62 6.68 11.41 -10.34
N SER A 63 7.09 12.68 -10.34
CA SER A 63 7.74 13.31 -11.50
C SER A 63 9.11 12.73 -11.84
N LYS A 64 9.80 12.12 -10.87
CA LYS A 64 11.16 11.56 -11.00
C LYS A 64 11.13 10.04 -11.01
N GLU A 65 10.39 9.44 -10.08
CA GLU A 65 10.39 7.98 -9.84
C GLU A 65 9.35 7.24 -10.69
N GLY A 66 8.49 7.97 -11.41
CA GLY A 66 7.56 7.40 -12.37
C GLY A 66 6.24 7.00 -11.74
N LYS A 67 5.83 5.73 -11.88
CA LYS A 67 4.51 5.24 -11.45
C LYS A 67 4.64 4.08 -10.48
N ILE A 68 3.71 4.03 -9.54
CA ILE A 68 3.49 2.89 -8.66
C ILE A 68 2.08 2.35 -8.87
N THR A 69 1.95 1.04 -9.04
CA THR A 69 0.64 0.36 -9.12
C THR A 69 0.59 -0.72 -8.06
N ILE A 70 -0.38 -0.61 -7.16
CA ILE A 70 -0.56 -1.47 -6.00
C ILE A 70 -1.85 -2.25 -6.17
N SER A 71 -1.77 -3.57 -6.09
CA SER A 71 -2.89 -4.49 -6.01
C SER A 71 -3.05 -4.95 -4.57
N LEU A 72 -4.23 -4.71 -4.00
CA LEU A 72 -4.61 -5.17 -2.67
C LEU A 72 -5.72 -6.21 -2.75
N SER A 73 -5.60 -7.27 -1.96
CA SER A 73 -6.64 -8.26 -1.76
C SER A 73 -6.88 -8.47 -0.26
N LYS A 74 -8.13 -8.30 0.18
CA LYS A 74 -8.50 -8.64 1.56
C LYS A 74 -8.69 -10.16 1.66
N THR A 75 -7.80 -10.79 2.41
CA THR A 75 -7.75 -12.24 2.65
C THR A 75 -7.93 -12.59 4.12
N GLU A 76 -7.58 -11.67 5.04
CA GLU A 76 -7.51 -11.91 6.48
C GLU A 76 -6.60 -13.10 6.85
N GLN A 77 -5.65 -13.43 5.97
CA GLN A 77 -4.80 -14.62 6.05
C GLN A 77 -3.34 -14.34 5.64
N CYS A 78 -2.98 -13.07 5.38
CA CYS A 78 -1.62 -12.76 4.95
C CYS A 78 -0.65 -12.92 6.13
N SER A 79 0.46 -13.60 5.89
CA SER A 79 1.52 -13.91 6.86
C SER A 79 2.80 -13.20 6.42
N ASP A 80 3.53 -12.61 7.36
CA ASP A 80 4.88 -12.10 7.14
C ASP A 80 5.97 -13.18 7.33
N ASP A 81 5.54 -14.42 7.60
CA ASP A 81 6.37 -15.61 7.88
C ASP A 81 7.32 -15.46 9.08
N MET A 82 7.13 -14.40 9.86
CA MET A 82 7.96 -14.02 11.01
C MET A 82 7.15 -13.91 12.30
N SER A 83 5.82 -13.76 12.19
CA SER A 83 4.90 -13.64 13.32
C SER A 83 3.66 -14.55 13.15
N ASP A 84 2.98 -14.85 14.26
CA ASP A 84 1.68 -15.55 14.24
C ASP A 84 0.51 -14.61 13.86
N PHE A 85 0.81 -13.38 13.44
CA PHE A 85 -0.19 -12.36 13.21
C PHE A 85 -0.69 -12.40 11.75
N ALA A 86 -2.01 -12.57 11.58
CA ALA A 86 -2.66 -12.56 10.28
C ALA A 86 -3.06 -11.14 9.88
N TYR A 87 -2.40 -10.62 8.86
CA TYR A 87 -2.70 -9.32 8.27
C TYR A 87 -3.99 -9.37 7.45
N GLU A 88 -4.73 -8.27 7.44
CA GLU A 88 -6.05 -8.17 6.79
C GLU A 88 -5.92 -8.26 5.25
N TYR A 89 -4.82 -7.79 4.68
CA TYR A 89 -4.63 -7.72 3.23
C TYR A 89 -3.32 -8.34 2.76
N ASP A 90 -3.38 -9.02 1.62
CA ASP A 90 -2.26 -9.30 0.74
C ASP A 90 -2.04 -8.11 -0.19
N VAL A 91 -0.78 -7.78 -0.45
CA VAL A 91 -0.38 -6.73 -1.40
C VAL A 91 0.64 -7.22 -2.41
N THR A 92 0.50 -6.75 -3.63
CA THR A 92 1.53 -6.82 -4.67
C THR A 92 1.61 -5.47 -5.35
N PHE A 93 2.79 -4.91 -5.53
CA PHE A 93 2.94 -3.66 -6.26
C PHE A 93 4.14 -3.69 -7.20
N ALA A 94 4.06 -2.86 -8.24
CA ALA A 94 5.14 -2.64 -9.19
C ALA A 94 5.60 -1.18 -9.13
N MET A 95 6.91 -1.00 -9.11
CA MET A 95 7.59 0.29 -9.13
C MET A 95 8.82 0.18 -10.03
N GLY A 96 8.83 0.91 -11.14
CA GLY A 96 9.86 0.74 -12.18
C GLY A 96 9.83 -0.66 -12.78
N GLU A 97 10.97 -1.36 -12.75
CA GLU A 97 11.13 -2.74 -13.23
C GLU A 97 10.95 -3.79 -12.12
N ASN A 98 10.76 -3.35 -10.87
CA ASN A 98 10.66 -4.22 -9.72
C ASN A 98 9.21 -4.49 -9.34
N ALA A 99 8.94 -5.72 -8.91
CA ALA A 99 7.69 -6.13 -8.31
C ALA A 99 7.93 -6.63 -6.88
N TYR A 100 7.07 -6.21 -5.97
CA TYR A 100 7.16 -6.51 -4.55
C TYR A 100 5.84 -7.12 -4.07
N SER A 101 5.92 -8.00 -3.07
CA SER A 101 4.76 -8.61 -2.43
C SER A 101 4.94 -8.62 -0.92
N GLY A 102 3.83 -8.56 -0.18
CA GLY A 102 3.84 -8.55 1.26
C GLY A 102 2.43 -8.45 1.83
N CYS A 103 2.33 -7.96 3.06
CA CYS A 103 1.08 -7.87 3.80
C CYS A 103 0.77 -6.42 4.21
N CYS A 104 -0.51 -6.11 4.40
CA CYS A 104 -0.95 -4.81 4.90
C CYS A 104 -2.04 -4.90 5.95
N ASN A 105 -2.16 -3.83 6.72
CA ASN A 105 -3.32 -3.55 7.56
C ASN A 105 -3.80 -2.12 7.43
N ARG A 106 -5.07 -1.93 7.77
CA ARG A 106 -5.62 -0.59 7.96
C ARG A 106 -5.36 -0.12 9.37
N ILE A 107 -4.79 1.07 9.50
CA ILE A 107 -4.68 1.74 10.79
C ILE A 107 -5.98 2.54 11.00
N LYS A 108 -6.69 2.25 12.08
CA LYS A 108 -7.80 3.08 12.55
C LYS A 108 -7.24 4.07 13.55
N ASN A 109 -7.19 5.35 13.18
CA ASN A 109 -6.93 6.44 14.11
C ASN A 109 -8.20 6.81 14.88
#